data_AF-A0A973IDM5-F1
#
_entry.id   AF-A0A973IDM5-F1
#
_cell.length_a   1.000
_cell.length_b   1.000
_cell.length_c   1.000
_cell.angle_alpha   90.00
_cell.angle_beta   90.00
_cell.angle_gamma   90.00
#
_symmetry.space_group_name_H-M   'P 1'
#
loop_
_entity.id
_entity.type
_entity.pdbx_description
1 polymer ?
#
loop_
_entity_poly.entity_id
_entity_poly.type
_entity_poly.pdbx_seq_one_letter_code
_entity_poly.pdbx_strand_id
1 'polypeptide(L)'
;MGADFAITNADKAGLSGPRAGILCGATDPVLATLAKASELGQEARAPIAAGAMRSLQAFDPEDLRTEARDGSSIADALSEAWGAEAVHRSDLGPMLDEQDVMARVLKQSNCIGTKTVPAEVTAAIGMILLRDHGVLTVNTHGAPGGRVSLRLKPTAGALAAVGGTGALISALDDAVSEVARRLEDDAWFNATLFGEPA
;
A
#
# COMPACT_ATOMS: atom_id res chain seq x y z
N MET A 1 -29.53 4.64 -12.77
CA MET A 1 -28.77 5.91 -12.82
C MET A 1 -28.99 6.52 -14.20
N GLY A 2 -29.21 7.84 -14.29
CA GLY A 2 -29.52 8.57 -15.54
C GLY A 2 -28.48 9.66 -15.84
N ALA A 3 -27.20 9.32 -15.73
CA ALA A 3 -26.11 10.25 -16.07
C ALA A 3 -25.84 10.24 -17.58
N ASP A 4 -25.57 11.42 -18.17
CA ASP A 4 -25.30 11.58 -19.61
C ASP A 4 -23.94 11.00 -20.04
N PHE A 5 -22.95 11.07 -19.14
CA PHE A 5 -21.67 10.39 -19.24
C PHE A 5 -21.07 10.15 -17.85
N ALA A 6 -20.13 9.22 -17.76
CA ALA A 6 -19.39 8.86 -16.55
C ALA A 6 -17.91 8.70 -16.86
N ILE A 7 -17.08 9.02 -15.88
CA ILE A 7 -15.63 8.81 -15.94
C ILE A 7 -15.17 7.97 -14.76
N THR A 8 -14.30 7.00 -15.01
CA THR A 8 -13.64 6.20 -13.97
C THR A 8 -12.15 6.04 -14.30
N ASN A 9 -11.38 5.46 -13.38
CA ASN A 9 -9.96 5.14 -13.60
C ASN A 9 -9.78 3.64 -13.91
N ALA A 10 -8.76 3.32 -14.69
CA ALA A 10 -8.39 1.94 -15.01
C ALA A 10 -7.48 1.25 -13.96
N ASP A 11 -7.17 1.91 -12.84
CA ASP A 11 -6.26 1.45 -11.78
C ASP A 11 -6.87 1.46 -10.36
N LYS A 12 -8.21 1.43 -10.25
CA LYS A 12 -8.94 1.51 -8.96
C LYS A 12 -9.97 0.39 -8.80
N ALA A 13 -10.23 0.03 -7.55
CA ALA A 13 -11.36 -0.81 -7.14
C ALA A 13 -11.46 -2.14 -7.93
N GLY A 14 -10.41 -2.96 -7.86
CA GLY A 14 -10.32 -4.24 -8.58
C GLY A 14 -9.82 -4.12 -10.03
N LEU A 15 -9.52 -2.92 -10.52
CA LEU A 15 -8.87 -2.72 -11.82
C LEU A 15 -7.34 -2.60 -11.66
N SER A 16 -6.61 -3.40 -12.44
CA SER A 16 -5.14 -3.52 -12.39
C SER A 16 -4.44 -2.91 -13.62
N GLY A 17 -5.08 -1.92 -14.25
CA GLY A 17 -4.61 -1.29 -15.47
C GLY A 17 -3.64 -0.13 -15.22
N PRO A 18 -3.16 0.53 -16.28
CA PRO A 18 -2.38 1.76 -16.14
C PRO A 18 -3.25 2.89 -15.58
N ARG A 19 -2.61 3.93 -15.03
CA ARG A 19 -3.30 5.19 -14.73
C ARG A 19 -3.85 5.80 -16.01
N ALA A 20 -5.16 5.70 -16.19
CA ALA A 20 -5.88 6.22 -17.33
C ALA A 20 -7.35 6.46 -16.95
N GLY A 21 -7.94 7.52 -17.50
CA GLY A 21 -9.38 7.76 -17.42
C GLY A 21 -10.15 6.98 -18.49
N ILE A 22 -11.30 6.43 -18.13
CA ILE A 22 -12.25 5.78 -19.03
C ILE A 22 -13.53 6.62 -19.02
N LEU A 23 -13.84 7.25 -20.15
CA LEU A 23 -15.05 8.02 -20.37
C LEU A 23 -16.06 7.18 -21.16
N CYS A 24 -17.28 7.06 -20.63
CA CYS A 24 -18.40 6.40 -21.32
C CYS A 24 -19.67 7.25 -21.21
N GLY A 25 -20.59 7.12 -22.18
CA GLY A 25 -21.81 7.92 -22.22
C GLY A 25 -22.46 7.87 -23.59
N ALA A 26 -23.37 8.82 -23.85
CA ALA A 26 -23.94 8.98 -25.18
C ALA A 26 -22.86 9.32 -26.22
N THR A 27 -23.05 8.85 -27.45
CA THR A 27 -22.07 8.96 -28.54
C THR A 27 -21.66 10.40 -28.82
N ASP A 28 -22.62 11.32 -28.97
CA ASP A 28 -22.32 12.70 -29.37
C ASP A 28 -21.46 13.45 -28.33
N PRO A 29 -21.78 13.45 -27.01
CA PRO A 29 -20.91 14.05 -25.98
C PRO A 29 -19.52 13.41 -25.90
N VAL A 30 -19.42 12.09 -26.03
CA VAL A 30 -18.14 11.38 -25.97
C VAL A 30 -17.26 11.73 -27.17
N LEU A 31 -17.82 11.74 -28.39
CA LEU A 31 -17.08 12.12 -29.61
C LEU A 31 -16.63 13.58 -29.57
N ALA A 32 -17.49 14.49 -29.10
CA ALA A 32 -17.12 15.90 -28.95
C ALA A 32 -15.95 16.08 -27.96
N THR A 33 -15.97 15.35 -26.84
CA THR A 33 -14.90 15.37 -25.84
C THR A 33 -13.61 14.76 -26.38
N LEU A 34 -13.69 13.63 -27.10
CA LEU A 34 -12.54 12.98 -27.72
C LEU A 34 -11.88 13.88 -28.78
N ALA A 35 -12.68 14.56 -29.61
CA ALA A 35 -12.19 15.50 -30.60
C ALA A 35 -11.39 16.62 -29.91
N LYS A 36 -11.91 17.18 -28.82
CA LYS A 36 -11.22 18.23 -28.07
C LYS A 36 -9.95 17.74 -27.36
N ALA A 37 -10.01 16.54 -26.78
CA ALA A 37 -8.85 15.92 -26.14
C ALA A 37 -7.71 15.67 -27.14
N SER A 38 -8.05 15.29 -28.38
CA SER A 38 -7.09 15.00 -29.46
C SER A 38 -6.32 16.25 -29.91
N GLU A 39 -6.92 17.44 -29.82
CA GLU A 39 -6.21 18.70 -30.09
C GLU A 39 -5.05 18.96 -29.11
N LEU A 40 -5.15 18.39 -27.90
CA LEU A 40 -4.20 18.61 -26.79
C LEU A 40 -3.34 17.38 -26.49
N GLY A 41 -3.54 16.26 -27.21
CA GLY A 41 -2.86 15.00 -26.94
C GLY A 41 -3.24 14.38 -25.58
N GLN A 42 -4.47 14.62 -25.11
CA GLN A 42 -4.98 14.11 -23.83
C GLN A 42 -5.60 12.72 -23.93
N GLU A 43 -5.80 12.21 -25.14
CA GLU A 43 -6.28 10.86 -25.37
C GLU A 43 -5.23 9.80 -25.02
N ALA A 44 -5.69 8.65 -24.54
CA ALA A 44 -4.80 7.53 -24.26
C ALA A 44 -4.14 7.04 -25.56
N ARG A 45 -2.80 7.03 -25.59
CA ARG A 45 -2.03 6.41 -26.68
C ARG A 45 -2.28 4.90 -26.71
N ALA A 46 -2.06 4.27 -27.87
CA ALA A 46 -2.38 2.87 -28.10
C ALA A 46 -1.92 1.89 -27.00
N PRO A 47 -0.70 1.99 -26.42
CA PRO A 47 -0.28 1.09 -25.33
C PRO A 47 -1.12 1.25 -24.06
N ILE A 48 -1.49 2.48 -23.69
CA ILE A 48 -2.32 2.77 -22.52
C ILE A 48 -3.76 2.28 -22.75
N ALA A 49 -4.30 2.50 -23.95
CA ALA A 49 -5.61 2.01 -24.33
C ALA A 49 -5.67 0.47 -24.28
N ALA A 50 -4.63 -0.21 -24.79
CA ALA A 50 -4.54 -1.67 -24.71
C ALA A 50 -4.47 -2.18 -23.27
N GLY A 51 -3.69 -1.52 -22.41
CA GLY A 51 -3.61 -1.86 -20.98
C GLY A 51 -4.94 -1.65 -20.25
N ALA A 52 -5.62 -0.53 -20.49
CA ALA A 52 -6.94 -0.27 -19.92
C ALA A 52 -7.99 -1.28 -20.40
N MET A 53 -7.98 -1.64 -21.69
CA MET A 53 -8.86 -2.68 -22.24
C MET A 53 -8.63 -4.03 -21.57
N ARG A 54 -7.37 -4.45 -21.37
CA ARG A 54 -7.06 -5.71 -20.69
C ARG A 54 -7.50 -5.71 -19.24
N SER A 55 -7.30 -4.60 -18.53
CA SER A 55 -7.80 -4.42 -17.16
C SER A 55 -9.32 -4.58 -17.08
N LEU A 56 -10.07 -3.92 -17.98
CA LEU A 56 -11.53 -4.06 -18.05
C LEU A 56 -12.00 -5.48 -18.39
N GLN A 57 -11.29 -6.18 -19.28
CA GLN A 57 -11.60 -7.57 -19.64
C GLN A 57 -11.33 -8.56 -18.49
N ALA A 58 -10.34 -8.27 -17.66
CA ALA A 58 -9.94 -9.10 -16.53
C ALA A 58 -10.71 -8.77 -15.24
N PHE A 59 -11.49 -7.67 -15.22
CA PHE A 59 -12.19 -7.23 -14.03
C PHE A 59 -13.15 -8.31 -13.49
N ASP A 60 -12.91 -8.73 -12.26
CA ASP A 60 -13.82 -9.55 -11.46
C ASP A 60 -14.15 -8.81 -10.15
N PRO A 61 -15.42 -8.48 -9.86
CA PRO A 61 -15.79 -7.86 -8.58
C PRO A 61 -15.46 -8.73 -7.36
N GLU A 62 -15.28 -10.05 -7.50
CA GLU A 62 -14.82 -10.89 -6.38
C GLU A 62 -13.38 -10.58 -5.95
N ASP A 63 -12.54 -10.03 -6.81
CA ASP A 63 -11.19 -9.61 -6.43
C ASP A 63 -11.27 -8.51 -5.35
N LEU A 64 -12.08 -7.47 -5.58
CA LEU A 64 -12.29 -6.40 -4.60
C LEU A 64 -12.95 -6.90 -3.30
N ARG A 65 -13.88 -7.86 -3.41
CA ARG A 65 -14.49 -8.48 -2.21
C ARG A 65 -13.46 -9.31 -1.43
N THR A 66 -12.53 -9.95 -2.13
CA THR A 66 -11.42 -10.68 -1.50
C THR A 66 -10.46 -9.72 -0.82
N GLU A 67 -10.06 -8.63 -1.47
CA GLU A 67 -9.23 -7.58 -0.87
C GLU A 67 -9.85 -7.02 0.42
N ALA A 68 -11.17 -6.79 0.44
CA ALA A 68 -11.87 -6.33 1.63
C ALA A 68 -11.89 -7.38 2.77
N ARG A 69 -12.13 -8.65 2.44
CA ARG A 69 -12.08 -9.77 3.40
C ARG A 69 -10.68 -9.93 3.99
N ASP A 70 -9.66 -9.94 3.12
CA ASP A 70 -8.25 -10.06 3.51
C ASP A 70 -7.86 -8.89 4.40
N GLY A 71 -8.20 -7.66 4.00
CA GLY A 71 -8.00 -6.45 4.79
C GLY A 71 -8.64 -6.51 6.17
N SER A 72 -9.89 -6.98 6.28
CA SER A 72 -10.55 -7.19 7.57
C SER A 72 -9.82 -8.22 8.42
N SER A 73 -9.42 -9.35 7.82
CA SER A 73 -8.72 -10.42 8.56
C SER A 73 -7.39 -9.94 9.16
N ILE A 74 -6.64 -9.11 8.42
CA ILE A 74 -5.38 -8.52 8.89
C ILE A 74 -5.67 -7.56 10.05
N ALA A 75 -6.72 -6.75 9.94
CA ALA A 75 -7.11 -5.84 11.01
C ALA A 75 -7.50 -6.59 12.30
N ASP A 76 -8.23 -7.70 12.18
CA ASP A 76 -8.60 -8.57 13.31
C ASP A 76 -7.36 -9.14 14.00
N ALA A 77 -6.48 -9.78 13.23
CA ALA A 77 -5.26 -10.38 13.76
C ALA A 77 -4.31 -9.34 14.39
N LEU A 78 -4.17 -8.16 13.79
CA LEU A 78 -3.40 -7.07 14.40
C LEU A 78 -4.05 -6.55 15.68
N SER A 79 -5.37 -6.43 15.71
CA SER A 79 -6.06 -5.95 16.93
C SER A 79 -5.83 -6.92 18.09
N GLU A 80 -5.81 -8.22 17.81
CA GLU A 80 -5.51 -9.25 18.80
C GLU A 80 -4.03 -9.21 19.26
N ALA A 81 -3.10 -9.07 18.32
CA ALA A 81 -1.67 -9.12 18.63
C ALA A 81 -1.12 -7.81 19.23
N TRP A 82 -1.65 -6.66 18.82
CA TRP A 82 -1.08 -5.33 19.09
C TRP A 82 -2.00 -4.42 19.90
N GLY A 83 -3.24 -4.83 20.17
CA GLY A 83 -4.26 -4.00 20.81
C GLY A 83 -5.13 -3.28 19.79
N ALA A 84 -6.43 -3.19 20.06
CA ALA A 84 -7.40 -2.60 19.14
C ALA A 84 -7.18 -1.08 18.95
N GLU A 85 -6.60 -0.41 19.94
CA GLU A 85 -6.28 1.01 19.93
C GLU A 85 -5.18 1.38 18.94
N ALA A 86 -4.25 0.45 18.66
CA ALA A 86 -3.15 0.66 17.72
C ALA A 86 -3.59 0.50 16.25
N VAL A 87 -4.80 -0.02 15.99
CA VAL A 87 -5.26 -0.42 14.65
C VAL A 87 -6.36 0.49 14.14
N HIS A 88 -6.01 1.33 13.16
CA HIS A 88 -7.00 2.09 12.39
C HIS A 88 -7.57 1.25 11.25
N ARG A 89 -8.83 0.85 11.39
CA ARG A 89 -9.51 -0.01 10.41
C ARG A 89 -9.98 0.77 9.19
N SER A 90 -9.88 0.16 8.01
CA SER A 90 -10.53 0.60 6.78
C SER A 90 -11.03 -0.59 5.97
N ASP A 91 -11.94 -0.36 5.04
CA ASP A 91 -12.58 -1.43 4.25
C ASP A 91 -11.59 -2.29 3.44
N LEU A 92 -10.39 -1.77 3.14
CA LEU A 92 -9.36 -2.46 2.34
C LEU A 92 -8.12 -2.81 3.16
N GLY A 93 -8.21 -2.74 4.49
CA GLY A 93 -7.13 -3.15 5.39
C GLY A 93 -6.71 -2.08 6.41
N PRO A 94 -5.91 -2.49 7.42
CA PRO A 94 -5.57 -1.64 8.55
C PRO A 94 -4.45 -0.64 8.25
N MET A 95 -4.38 0.36 9.10
CA MET A 95 -3.29 1.30 9.22
C MET A 95 -2.82 1.35 10.67
N LEU A 96 -1.51 1.41 10.86
CA LEU A 96 -0.86 1.67 12.15
C LEU A 96 -0.22 3.06 12.07
N ASP A 97 -0.50 3.92 13.05
CA ASP A 97 0.14 5.22 13.15
C ASP A 97 1.62 5.05 13.46
N GLU A 98 2.48 5.84 12.83
CA GLU A 98 3.93 5.76 13.02
C GLU A 98 4.34 6.03 14.48
N GLN A 99 3.57 6.82 15.23
CA GLN A 99 3.85 7.11 16.64
C GLN A 99 3.58 5.88 17.51
N ASP A 100 2.52 5.14 17.22
CA ASP A 100 2.18 3.91 17.94
C ASP A 100 3.20 2.81 17.65
N VAL A 101 3.65 2.72 16.38
CA VAL A 101 4.73 1.81 15.99
C VAL A 101 6.03 2.18 16.70
N MET A 102 6.40 3.46 16.74
CA MET A 102 7.58 3.94 17.46
C MET A 102 7.48 3.63 18.96
N ALA A 103 6.34 3.88 19.59
CA ALA A 103 6.12 3.58 21.01
C ALA A 103 6.31 2.09 21.31
N ARG A 104 5.85 1.21 20.41
CA ARG A 104 6.06 -0.24 20.51
C ARG A 104 7.54 -0.61 20.40
N VAL A 105 8.26 -0.04 19.42
CA VAL A 105 9.70 -0.25 19.24
C VAL A 105 10.48 0.19 20.48
N LEU A 106 10.20 1.38 21.01
CA LEU A 106 10.84 1.90 22.23
C LEU A 106 10.59 1.00 23.45
N LYS A 107 9.34 0.54 23.60
CA LYS A 107 8.97 -0.40 24.68
C LYS A 107 9.76 -1.70 24.55
N GLN A 108 9.92 -2.22 23.33
CA GLN A 108 10.63 -3.47 23.09
C GLN A 108 12.16 -3.33 23.21
N SER A 109 12.71 -2.17 22.89
CA SER A 109 14.15 -1.88 23.04
C SER A 109 14.55 -1.54 24.49
N ASN A 110 13.57 -1.35 25.39
CA ASN A 110 13.77 -0.79 26.74
C ASN A 110 14.43 0.61 26.74
N CYS A 111 14.28 1.36 25.65
CA CYS A 111 14.76 2.73 25.55
C CYS A 111 13.65 3.72 25.98
N ILE A 112 14.03 4.76 26.71
CA ILE A 112 13.12 5.86 27.09
C ILE A 112 13.01 6.93 25.99
N GLY A 113 13.89 6.88 24.98
CA GLY A 113 13.95 7.80 23.86
C GLY A 113 15.08 7.41 22.91
N THR A 114 15.07 8.00 21.72
CA THR A 114 16.03 7.74 20.62
C THR A 114 16.17 8.99 19.75
N LYS A 115 17.24 9.06 18.94
CA LYS A 115 17.39 10.07 17.88
C LYS A 115 16.66 9.67 16.60
N THR A 116 16.46 8.37 16.40
CA THR A 116 15.75 7.81 15.25
C THR A 116 14.32 8.33 15.23
N VAL A 117 13.84 8.82 14.10
CA VAL A 117 12.48 9.36 13.99
C VAL A 117 11.48 8.29 13.57
N PRO A 118 10.16 8.45 13.86
CA PRO A 118 9.15 7.46 13.48
C PRO A 118 9.15 7.08 11.99
N ALA A 119 9.47 8.04 11.11
CA ALA A 119 9.58 7.79 9.67
C ALA A 119 10.73 6.82 9.31
N GLU A 120 11.87 6.92 10.00
CA GLU A 120 13.01 6.01 9.81
C GLU A 120 12.68 4.61 10.34
N VAL A 121 12.00 4.55 11.49
CA VAL A 121 11.51 3.29 12.08
C VAL A 121 10.58 2.56 11.11
N THR A 122 9.53 3.22 10.62
CA THR A 122 8.58 2.56 9.72
C THR A 122 9.17 2.26 8.35
N ALA A 123 10.12 3.07 7.86
CA ALA A 123 10.89 2.77 6.66
C ALA A 123 11.76 1.52 6.84
N ALA A 124 12.49 1.40 7.95
CA ALA A 124 13.31 0.23 8.26
C ALA A 124 12.46 -1.04 8.37
N ILE A 125 11.30 -0.97 9.05
CA ILE A 125 10.32 -2.06 9.08
C ILE A 125 9.88 -2.43 7.66
N GLY A 126 9.54 -1.44 6.82
CA GLY A 126 9.17 -1.67 5.43
C GLY A 126 10.27 -2.36 4.62
N MET A 127 11.54 -1.97 4.81
CA MET A 127 12.68 -2.59 4.14
C MET A 127 12.89 -4.03 4.58
N ILE A 128 12.74 -4.35 5.87
CA ILE A 128 12.82 -5.73 6.38
C ILE A 128 11.68 -6.58 5.83
N LEU A 129 10.44 -6.07 5.88
CA LEU A 129 9.26 -6.73 5.32
C LEU A 129 9.45 -7.09 3.84
N LEU A 130 10.03 -6.18 3.05
CA LEU A 130 10.31 -6.45 1.64
C LEU A 130 11.45 -7.46 1.48
N ARG A 131 12.59 -7.25 2.14
CA ARG A 131 13.81 -8.03 1.99
C ARG A 131 13.63 -9.49 2.43
N ASP A 132 13.02 -9.68 3.60
CA ASP A 132 13.01 -10.97 4.29
C ASP A 132 11.68 -11.73 4.10
N HIS A 133 10.59 -11.01 3.81
CA HIS A 133 9.25 -11.59 3.73
C HIS A 133 8.53 -11.34 2.40
N GLY A 134 9.12 -10.57 1.47
CA GLY A 134 8.51 -10.24 0.18
C GLY A 134 7.27 -9.35 0.28
N VAL A 135 7.07 -8.67 1.42
CA VAL A 135 5.91 -7.79 1.67
C VAL A 135 6.28 -6.37 1.27
N LEU A 136 5.72 -5.90 0.15
CA LEU A 136 5.91 -4.53 -0.31
C LEU A 136 4.93 -3.56 0.36
N THR A 137 5.46 -2.55 1.05
CA THR A 137 4.69 -1.43 1.59
C THR A 137 5.17 -0.10 1.01
N VAL A 138 4.39 0.96 1.19
CA VAL A 138 4.79 2.33 0.77
C VAL A 138 6.04 2.83 1.49
N ASN A 139 6.34 2.30 2.67
CA ASN A 139 7.46 2.74 3.52
C ASN A 139 8.83 2.41 2.93
N THR A 140 8.91 1.46 2.00
CA THR A 140 10.14 1.13 1.26
C THR A 140 10.61 2.24 0.32
N HIS A 141 9.74 3.19 -0.04
CA HIS A 141 10.03 4.19 -1.08
C HIS A 141 10.29 5.61 -0.54
N GLY A 142 10.45 5.77 0.79
CA GLY A 142 11.12 6.91 1.44
C GLY A 142 10.87 8.33 0.89
N ALA A 143 9.69 8.63 0.35
CA ALA A 143 9.45 9.90 -0.34
C ALA A 143 9.14 11.02 0.68
N PRO A 144 9.88 12.15 0.66
CA PRO A 144 9.52 13.32 1.46
C PRO A 144 8.08 13.76 1.19
N GLY A 145 7.27 13.93 2.25
CA GLY A 145 5.84 14.25 2.14
C GLY A 145 4.92 13.04 1.91
N GLY A 146 5.47 11.83 1.79
CA GLY A 146 4.71 10.58 1.80
C GLY A 146 4.10 10.28 3.18
N ARG A 147 3.08 9.42 3.21
CA ARG A 147 2.54 8.89 4.48
C ARG A 147 3.56 7.91 5.06
N VAL A 148 3.90 8.10 6.34
CA VAL A 148 4.88 7.27 7.07
C VAL A 148 4.22 6.20 7.96
N SER A 149 2.89 6.23 8.10
CA SER A 149 2.11 5.15 8.72
C SER A 149 2.26 3.83 7.96
N LEU A 150 2.26 2.71 8.68
CA LEU A 150 2.24 1.38 8.07
C LEU A 150 0.82 1.07 7.61
N ARG A 151 0.64 0.83 6.31
CA ARG A 151 -0.66 0.52 5.70
C ARG A 151 -0.60 -0.83 5.02
N LEU A 152 -1.43 -1.76 5.48
CA LEU A 152 -1.48 -3.12 4.95
C LEU A 152 -2.76 -3.28 4.15
N LYS A 153 -2.64 -3.06 2.83
CA LYS A 153 -3.75 -3.15 1.89
C LYS A 153 -3.45 -4.23 0.85
N PRO A 154 -3.82 -5.49 1.11
CA PRO A 154 -3.52 -6.58 0.18
C PRO A 154 -4.32 -6.39 -1.11
N THR A 155 -3.68 -6.61 -2.25
CA THR A 155 -4.40 -6.90 -3.50
C THR A 155 -4.87 -8.35 -3.48
N ALA A 156 -5.84 -8.71 -4.33
CA ALA A 156 -6.33 -10.08 -4.42
C ALA A 156 -5.15 -11.09 -4.59
N GLY A 157 -5.11 -12.11 -3.74
CA GLY A 157 -4.07 -13.14 -3.73
C GLY A 157 -2.75 -12.78 -3.03
N ALA A 158 -2.49 -11.50 -2.72
CA ALA A 158 -1.23 -11.09 -2.09
C ALA A 158 -1.06 -11.68 -0.69
N LEU A 159 -2.15 -11.74 0.10
CA LEU A 159 -2.10 -12.29 1.45
C LEU A 159 -1.76 -13.79 1.44
N ALA A 160 -2.33 -14.55 0.49
CA ALA A 160 -2.00 -15.96 0.31
C ALA A 160 -0.53 -16.17 -0.12
N ALA A 161 -0.02 -15.30 -1.01
CA ALA A 161 1.36 -15.37 -1.50
C ALA A 161 2.41 -15.20 -0.39
N VAL A 162 2.08 -14.46 0.68
CA VAL A 162 2.98 -14.27 1.85
C VAL A 162 2.72 -15.28 2.97
N GLY A 163 1.91 -16.32 2.73
CA GLY A 163 1.62 -17.38 3.71
C GLY A 163 0.41 -17.14 4.60
N GLY A 164 -0.43 -16.16 4.27
CA GLY A 164 -1.66 -15.82 5.00
C GLY A 164 -1.47 -14.83 6.14
N THR A 165 -2.56 -14.52 6.83
CA THR A 165 -2.60 -13.50 7.90
C THR A 165 -1.58 -13.74 8.99
N GLY A 166 -1.49 -14.97 9.51
CA GLY A 166 -0.55 -15.29 10.59
C GLY A 166 0.92 -15.07 10.21
N ALA A 167 1.29 -15.44 8.97
CA ALA A 167 2.65 -15.22 8.48
C ALA A 167 2.96 -13.73 8.32
N LEU A 168 1.99 -12.92 7.87
CA LEU A 168 2.14 -11.46 7.79
C LEU A 168 2.31 -10.82 9.17
N ILE A 169 1.54 -11.24 10.18
CA ILE A 169 1.68 -10.71 11.55
C ILE A 169 3.05 -11.09 12.13
N SER A 170 3.48 -12.34 11.95
CA SER A 170 4.81 -12.79 12.37
C SER A 170 5.92 -11.97 11.71
N ALA A 171 5.82 -11.74 10.40
CA ALA A 171 6.78 -10.92 9.66
C ALA A 171 6.85 -9.48 10.20
N LEU A 172 5.71 -8.89 10.58
CA LEU A 172 5.68 -7.56 11.17
C LEU A 172 6.32 -7.54 12.57
N ASP A 173 6.01 -8.52 13.41
CA ASP A 173 6.63 -8.65 14.73
C ASP A 173 8.15 -8.88 14.64
N ASP A 174 8.61 -9.71 13.70
CA ASP A 174 10.03 -9.94 13.43
C ASP A 174 10.73 -8.65 12.99
N ALA A 175 10.12 -7.89 12.08
CA ALA A 175 10.65 -6.62 11.62
C ALA A 175 10.73 -5.57 12.74
N VAL A 176 9.69 -5.43 13.56
CA VAL A 176 9.69 -4.56 14.75
C VAL A 176 10.77 -4.99 15.73
N SER A 177 10.94 -6.30 15.94
CA SER A 177 11.92 -6.86 16.85
C SER A 177 13.37 -6.60 16.40
N GLU A 178 13.67 -6.71 15.11
CA GLU A 178 14.98 -6.37 14.57
C GLU A 178 15.26 -4.87 14.72
N VAL A 179 14.29 -4.01 14.37
CA VAL A 179 14.45 -2.56 14.53
C VAL A 179 14.65 -2.18 16.00
N ALA A 180 13.90 -2.77 16.93
CA ALA A 180 14.08 -2.53 18.36
C ALA A 180 15.49 -2.93 18.85
N ARG A 181 16.05 -4.05 18.35
CA ARG A 181 17.43 -4.46 18.67
C ARG A 181 18.49 -3.51 18.12
N ARG A 182 18.18 -2.75 17.06
CA ARG A 182 19.09 -1.89 16.32
C ARG A 182 18.77 -0.40 16.46
N LEU A 183 17.91 -0.02 17.41
CA LEU A 183 17.31 1.32 17.46
C LEU A 183 18.34 2.47 17.50
N GLU A 184 19.47 2.25 18.17
CA GLU A 184 20.57 3.21 18.32
C GLU A 184 21.77 2.91 17.39
N ASP A 185 21.61 2.03 16.41
CA ASP A 185 22.65 1.66 15.45
C ASP A 185 22.50 2.49 14.16
N ASP A 186 23.05 3.70 14.18
CA ASP A 186 23.01 4.65 13.06
C ASP A 186 23.57 4.03 11.77
N ALA A 187 24.61 3.19 11.87
CA ALA A 187 25.23 2.55 10.70
C ALA A 187 24.27 1.52 10.07
N TRP A 188 23.59 0.73 10.90
CA TRP A 188 22.60 -0.23 10.44
C TRP A 188 21.39 0.45 9.79
N PHE A 189 20.89 1.56 10.37
CA PHE A 189 19.80 2.33 9.75
C PHE A 189 20.22 2.89 8.40
N ASN A 190 21.41 3.49 8.29
CA ASN A 190 21.91 4.01 7.01
C ASN A 190 22.01 2.92 5.95
N ALA A 191 22.61 1.77 6.29
CA ALA A 191 22.73 0.65 5.35
C ALA A 191 21.36 0.09 4.95
N THR A 192 20.41 0.00 5.89
CA THR A 192 19.08 -0.54 5.65
C THR A 192 18.23 0.39 4.78
N LEU A 193 18.31 1.70 5.00
CA LEU A 193 17.47 2.69 4.32
C LEU A 193 18.05 3.15 2.98
N PHE A 194 19.37 3.26 2.87
CA PHE A 194 20.04 3.86 1.71
C PHE A 194 20.97 2.90 0.96
N GLY A 195 21.14 1.68 1.47
CA GLY A 195 22.09 0.69 0.93
C GLY A 195 23.48 0.81 1.54
N GLU A 196 24.31 -0.20 1.30
CA GLU A 196 25.70 -0.19 1.74
C GLU A 196 26.50 0.87 0.97
N PRO A 197 27.43 1.59 1.64
CA PRO A 197 28.35 2.48 0.94
C PRO A 197 29.20 1.67 -0.05
N ALA A 198 29.28 2.16 -1.29
CA ALA A 198 30.03 1.55 -2.38
C ALA A 198 31.55 1.51 -2.13
#